data_AF-A0A1F8RAJ6-F1
#
_entry.id   AF-A0A1F8RAJ6-F1
#
_cell.length_a   1.000
_cell.length_b   1.000
_cell.length_c   1.000
_cell.angle_alpha   90.00
_cell.angle_beta   90.00
_cell.angle_gamma   90.00
#
_symmetry.space_group_name_H-M   'P 1'
#
loop_
_entity.id
_entity.type
_entity.pdbx_description
1 polymer ?
#
loop_
_entity_poly.entity_id
_entity_poly.type
_entity_poly.pdbx_seq_one_letter_code
_entity_poly.pdbx_strand_id
1 'polypeptide(L)'
;MPASFPSLRQAQIENILSIVAQGECCAIFGLSNTGKSPLLRALPAPEHEAAYTRHTAQPGLLIYIDCNRVVVLTAPGFYEIVVRSLLEAFEDGTTSAPPVLLQHLREQHNHITTAPSVFQASLAFNDAISEICRQLGRNLVLLLDEFDEVYAALEDRSLLNLRALKDKYQNRLAYITATVRPLGESHLPGDNEFAELFATHTLPLGPLALADAQRVLESFGGANLPGEAQQAVLRLAGGHLGLLTALTQAALRSPAALTGDPNARAECLKIWNQLRPEEQAALKSLVTEAQEGLNPHDRERLQILGLLTEDGRIFSELFAFFVRRQAAAPAQSTIGVRVDEDAGEVWVDGIKVTVLTDLEYRLMRLLHQRPDRLTTKDMIVEAVWGGEYLDKVDDARIEKLVSRLRAKIEPDPARPRYLLTQRGRGYKLSSRPVEFKEEEETI
;
A
#
# COMPACT_ATOMS: atom_id res chain seq x y z
N MET A 1 -20.25 12.14 -8.27
CA MET A 1 -19.50 12.43 -7.04
C MET A 1 -19.63 11.21 -6.13
N PRO A 2 -18.55 10.58 -5.65
CA PRO A 2 -18.69 9.61 -4.58
C PRO A 2 -19.21 10.36 -3.34
N ALA A 3 -20.04 9.70 -2.54
CA ALA A 3 -20.52 10.25 -1.27
C ALA A 3 -19.33 10.80 -0.46
N SER A 4 -19.45 12.02 0.08
CA SER A 4 -18.40 12.60 0.91
C SER A 4 -18.05 11.62 2.02
N PHE A 5 -16.81 11.15 2.07
CA PHE A 5 -16.33 10.37 3.19
C PHE A 5 -16.58 11.18 4.48
N PRO A 6 -17.08 10.57 5.57
CA PRO A 6 -17.26 11.31 6.82
C PRO A 6 -15.93 11.96 7.25
N SER A 7 -15.99 13.11 7.93
CA SER A 7 -14.80 13.75 8.53
C SER A 7 -14.25 12.85 9.64
N LEU A 8 -13.27 12.00 9.33
CA LEU A 8 -12.65 11.08 10.30
C LEU A 8 -11.39 11.69 10.87
N ARG A 9 -10.98 11.25 12.06
CA ARG A 9 -9.67 11.56 12.65
C ARG A 9 -9.40 13.06 12.82
N GLN A 10 -10.40 13.81 13.28
CA GLN A 10 -10.29 15.27 13.36
C GLN A 10 -9.16 15.75 14.28
N ALA A 11 -8.94 15.06 15.40
CA ALA A 11 -7.85 15.38 16.31
C ALA A 11 -6.47 15.17 15.64
N GLN A 12 -6.31 14.12 14.82
CA GLN A 12 -5.08 13.89 14.07
C GLN A 12 -4.91 14.94 12.97
N ILE A 13 -5.97 15.31 12.25
CA ILE A 13 -5.93 16.37 11.24
C ILE A 13 -5.47 17.69 11.88
N GLU A 14 -6.08 18.10 13.00
CA GLU A 14 -5.70 19.33 13.71
C GLU A 14 -4.22 19.31 14.15
N ASN A 15 -3.75 18.18 14.68
CA ASN A 15 -2.34 18.02 15.07
C ASN A 15 -1.40 18.15 13.86
N ILE A 16 -1.69 17.45 12.75
CA ILE A 16 -0.89 17.50 11.52
C ILE A 16 -0.83 18.93 10.98
N LEU A 17 -1.98 19.61 10.90
CA LEU A 17 -2.06 20.99 10.42
C LEU A 17 -1.25 21.94 11.31
N SER A 18 -1.29 21.76 12.63
CA SER A 18 -0.49 22.54 13.58
C SER A 18 1.02 22.34 13.39
N ILE A 19 1.48 21.13 13.06
CA ILE A 19 2.90 20.84 12.78
C ILE A 19 3.34 21.52 11.49
N VAL A 20 2.64 21.28 10.37
CA VAL A 20 3.04 21.86 9.07
C VAL A 20 2.83 23.38 8.99
N ALA A 21 1.96 23.93 9.83
CA ALA A 21 1.79 25.36 10.04
C ALA A 21 3.06 26.04 10.60
N GLN A 22 3.87 25.30 11.37
CA GLN A 22 5.15 25.77 11.90
C GLN A 22 6.29 25.61 10.89
N GLY A 23 6.01 25.10 9.68
CA GLY A 23 7.01 24.82 8.66
C GLY A 23 7.74 23.50 8.85
N GLU A 24 7.27 22.63 9.76
CA GLU A 24 7.86 21.31 9.98
C GLU A 24 7.29 20.27 9.02
N CYS A 25 8.02 19.17 8.82
CA CYS A 25 7.56 18.02 8.03
C CYS A 25 6.99 16.96 8.97
N CYS A 26 6.03 16.17 8.47
CA CYS A 26 5.36 15.14 9.26
C CYS A 26 5.30 13.82 8.48
N ALA A 27 5.70 12.71 9.11
CA ALA A 27 5.52 11.38 8.56
C ALA A 27 4.32 10.71 9.23
N ILE A 28 3.44 10.14 8.44
CA ILE A 28 2.32 9.33 8.88
C ILE A 28 2.63 7.92 8.44
N PHE A 29 2.56 6.96 9.36
CA PHE A 29 2.82 5.57 9.00
C PHE A 29 1.80 4.63 9.62
N GLY A 30 1.62 3.48 9.02
CA GLY A 30 0.73 2.45 9.52
C GLY A 30 0.44 1.40 8.46
N LEU A 31 -0.11 0.27 8.88
CA LEU A 31 -0.37 -0.85 7.99
C LEU A 31 -1.44 -0.53 6.93
N SER A 32 -1.64 -1.44 5.98
CA SER A 32 -2.67 -1.36 4.95
C SER A 32 -4.01 -1.01 5.56
N ASN A 33 -4.76 -0.15 4.90
CA ASN A 33 -6.16 0.10 5.23
C ASN A 33 -6.41 0.57 6.68
N THR A 34 -5.43 1.23 7.32
CA THR A 34 -5.65 1.98 8.58
C THR A 34 -6.26 3.38 8.35
N GLY A 35 -6.37 3.82 7.08
CA GLY A 35 -6.99 5.09 6.72
C GLY A 35 -6.02 6.24 6.45
N LYS A 36 -4.77 5.94 6.07
CA LYS A 36 -3.76 6.93 5.66
C LYS A 36 -4.24 7.78 4.48
N SER A 37 -4.56 7.15 3.34
CA SER A 37 -5.00 7.85 2.13
C SER A 37 -6.28 8.66 2.32
N PRO A 38 -7.36 8.15 2.97
CA PRO A 38 -8.52 8.97 3.31
C PRO A 38 -8.19 10.19 4.17
N LEU A 39 -7.28 10.05 5.15
CA LEU A 39 -6.83 11.17 5.98
C LEU A 39 -6.07 12.21 5.14
N LEU A 40 -5.12 11.78 4.29
CA LEU A 40 -4.37 12.69 3.42
C LEU A 40 -5.29 13.40 2.42
N ARG A 41 -6.27 12.70 1.84
CA ARG A 41 -7.25 13.31 0.91
C ARG A 41 -8.20 14.29 1.57
N ALA A 42 -8.42 14.18 2.89
CA ALA A 42 -9.25 15.12 3.64
C ALA A 42 -8.52 16.43 3.98
N LEU A 43 -7.18 16.42 4.03
CA LEU A 43 -6.38 17.58 4.44
C LEU A 43 -6.57 18.83 3.53
N PRO A 44 -6.67 18.72 2.18
CA PRO A 44 -6.90 19.88 1.32
C PRO A 44 -8.31 20.50 1.38
N ALA A 45 -9.20 20.02 2.27
CA ALA A 45 -10.55 20.57 2.37
C ALA A 45 -10.52 22.05 2.82
N PRO A 46 -11.43 22.92 2.32
CA PRO A 46 -11.43 24.35 2.63
C PRO A 46 -11.45 24.68 4.13
N GLU A 47 -12.16 23.90 4.93
CA GLU A 47 -12.21 24.04 6.39
C GLU A 47 -10.84 23.80 7.06
N HIS A 48 -10.03 22.91 6.50
CA HIS A 48 -8.70 22.57 6.98
C HIS A 48 -7.66 23.57 6.49
N GLU A 49 -7.79 24.12 5.28
CA GLU A 49 -6.98 25.28 4.85
C GLU A 49 -7.24 26.51 5.73
N ALA A 50 -8.50 26.75 6.11
CA ALA A 50 -8.85 27.81 7.05
C ALA A 50 -8.30 27.52 8.46
N ALA A 51 -8.30 26.25 8.90
CA ALA A 51 -7.66 25.86 10.16
C ALA A 51 -6.14 26.08 10.13
N TYR A 52 -5.45 25.63 9.08
CA TYR A 52 -4.03 25.91 8.85
C TYR A 52 -3.75 27.41 8.94
N THR A 53 -4.54 28.23 8.24
CA THR A 53 -4.39 29.69 8.24
C THR A 53 -4.61 30.33 9.61
N ARG A 54 -5.35 29.69 10.53
CA ARG A 54 -5.46 30.17 11.92
C ARG A 54 -4.18 29.96 12.71
N HIS A 55 -3.34 28.99 12.33
CA HIS A 55 -2.06 28.72 12.96
C HIS A 55 -0.90 29.55 12.39
N THR A 56 -1.06 30.21 11.23
CA THR A 56 0.02 30.97 10.58
C THR A 56 -0.43 32.33 10.03
N ALA A 57 0.50 33.24 9.77
CA ALA A 57 0.21 34.53 9.13
C ALA A 57 -0.05 34.42 7.61
N GLN A 58 0.19 33.25 6.99
CA GLN A 58 0.05 33.00 5.55
C GLN A 58 -0.83 31.76 5.27
N PRO A 59 -1.74 31.82 4.29
CA PRO A 59 -2.57 30.68 3.96
C PRO A 59 -1.74 29.52 3.38
N GLY A 60 -2.15 28.29 3.67
CA GLY A 60 -1.54 27.09 3.10
C GLY A 60 -2.16 26.71 1.75
N LEU A 61 -1.38 26.05 0.90
CA LEU A 61 -1.82 25.29 -0.26
C LEU A 61 -1.41 23.83 -0.05
N LEU A 62 -2.37 22.97 0.26
CA LEU A 62 -2.14 21.56 0.55
C LEU A 62 -2.42 20.72 -0.70
N ILE A 63 -1.39 20.08 -1.24
CA ILE A 63 -1.47 19.35 -2.52
C ILE A 63 -1.38 17.86 -2.26
N TYR A 64 -2.48 17.16 -2.51
CA TYR A 64 -2.52 15.71 -2.45
C TYR A 64 -1.85 15.08 -3.68
N ILE A 65 -0.93 14.14 -3.44
CA ILE A 65 -0.14 13.46 -4.46
C ILE A 65 -0.22 11.96 -4.19
N ASP A 66 -0.85 11.22 -5.10
CA ASP A 66 -0.90 9.76 -5.06
C ASP A 66 0.34 9.21 -5.77
N CYS A 67 1.32 8.71 -5.00
CA CYS A 67 2.58 8.21 -5.56
C CYS A 67 2.41 6.92 -6.37
N ASN A 68 1.29 6.19 -6.23
CA ASN A 68 0.98 5.07 -7.13
C ASN A 68 0.72 5.51 -8.58
N ARG A 69 0.49 6.81 -8.83
CA ARG A 69 0.38 7.35 -10.20
C ARG A 69 1.72 7.44 -10.92
N VAL A 70 2.85 7.27 -10.22
CA VAL A 70 4.19 7.29 -10.83
C VAL A 70 4.37 6.04 -11.68
N VAL A 71 4.22 6.19 -13.00
CA VAL A 71 4.30 5.08 -13.96
C VAL A 71 5.70 4.49 -14.06
N VAL A 72 6.73 5.35 -13.97
CA VAL A 72 8.14 4.98 -14.05
C VAL A 72 8.80 5.41 -12.76
N LEU A 73 9.09 4.45 -11.88
CA LEU A 73 9.69 4.65 -10.55
C LEU A 73 11.13 5.19 -10.65
N THR A 74 11.24 6.47 -10.98
CA THR A 74 12.48 7.23 -11.19
C THR A 74 12.28 8.65 -10.69
N ALA A 75 13.37 9.38 -10.42
CA ALA A 75 13.28 10.78 -10.00
C ALA A 75 12.48 11.67 -10.98
N PRO A 76 12.71 11.63 -12.30
CA PRO A 76 11.88 12.39 -13.25
C PRO A 76 10.41 11.99 -13.22
N GLY A 77 10.09 10.69 -13.08
CA GLY A 77 8.71 10.22 -12.97
C GLY A 77 8.01 10.75 -11.72
N PHE A 78 8.72 10.82 -10.59
CA PHE A 78 8.21 11.42 -9.36
C PHE A 78 8.00 12.93 -9.51
N TYR A 79 8.99 13.67 -10.01
CA TYR A 79 8.91 15.12 -10.23
C TYR A 79 7.74 15.50 -11.13
N GLU A 80 7.52 14.70 -12.18
CA GLU A 80 6.43 14.86 -13.12
C GLU A 80 5.07 14.80 -12.41
N ILE A 81 4.84 13.78 -11.58
CA ILE A 81 3.59 13.62 -10.83
C ILE A 81 3.38 14.76 -9.85
N VAL A 82 4.42 15.22 -9.15
CA VAL A 82 4.31 16.37 -8.24
C VAL A 82 3.87 17.64 -8.98
N VAL A 83 4.54 17.99 -10.09
CA VAL A 83 4.20 19.19 -10.87
C VAL A 83 2.85 19.05 -11.56
N ARG A 84 2.49 17.84 -12.01
CA ARG A 84 1.16 17.56 -12.56
C ARG A 84 0.07 17.78 -11.52
N SER A 85 0.22 17.27 -10.29
CA SER A 85 -0.75 17.49 -9.21
C SER A 85 -0.89 18.96 -8.83
N LEU A 86 0.20 19.73 -8.90
CA LEU A 86 0.16 21.18 -8.73
C LEU A 86 -0.67 21.87 -9.82
N LEU A 87 -0.46 21.50 -11.09
CA LEU A 87 -1.24 22.04 -12.21
C LEU A 87 -2.73 21.67 -12.10
N GLU A 88 -3.04 20.41 -11.82
CA GLU A 88 -4.41 19.91 -11.61
C GLU A 88 -5.12 20.74 -10.52
N ALA A 89 -4.45 21.01 -9.39
CA ALA A 89 -5.02 21.80 -8.29
C ALA A 89 -5.36 23.25 -8.66
N PHE A 90 -4.65 23.87 -9.60
CA PHE A 90 -4.98 25.21 -10.08
C PHE A 90 -6.04 25.22 -11.19
N GLU A 91 -6.12 24.16 -11.99
CA GLU A 91 -7.09 24.04 -13.08
C GLU A 91 -8.50 23.72 -12.57
N ASP A 92 -8.62 23.02 -11.43
CA ASP A 92 -9.89 22.72 -10.77
C ASP A 92 -10.62 23.97 -10.21
N GLY A 93 -9.99 25.15 -10.28
CA GLY A 93 -10.58 26.44 -9.96
C GLY A 93 -10.79 26.70 -8.45
N THR A 94 -10.34 25.78 -7.59
CA THR A 94 -10.39 25.89 -6.13
C THR A 94 -9.35 26.86 -5.58
N THR A 95 -8.22 27.01 -6.27
CA THR A 95 -7.15 27.95 -5.92
C THR A 95 -6.81 28.83 -7.12
N SER A 96 -6.80 30.16 -6.93
CA SER A 96 -6.32 31.08 -7.96
C SER A 96 -4.80 31.18 -7.95
N ALA A 97 -4.19 31.18 -9.13
CA ALA A 97 -2.77 31.43 -9.34
C ALA A 97 -2.58 32.52 -10.41
N PRO A 98 -1.51 33.33 -10.32
CA PRO A 98 -1.17 34.27 -11.38
C PRO A 98 -0.99 33.53 -12.73
N PRO A 99 -1.54 34.05 -13.85
CA PRO A 99 -1.42 33.39 -15.16
C PRO A 99 0.03 33.09 -15.57
N VAL A 100 0.96 33.98 -15.20
CA VAL A 100 2.40 33.82 -15.44
C VAL A 100 2.97 32.61 -14.68
N LEU A 101 2.56 32.41 -13.43
CA LEU A 101 2.99 31.25 -12.64
C LEU A 101 2.48 29.95 -13.27
N LEU A 102 1.22 29.91 -13.71
CA LEU A 102 0.65 28.73 -14.38
C LEU A 102 1.36 28.41 -15.70
N GLN A 103 1.68 29.43 -16.49
CA GLN A 103 2.44 29.24 -17.71
C GLN A 103 3.82 28.65 -17.40
N HIS A 104 4.53 29.20 -16.42
CA HIS A 104 5.85 28.70 -16.02
C HIS A 104 5.79 27.24 -15.53
N LEU A 105 4.78 26.88 -14.73
CA LEU A 105 4.61 25.50 -14.26
C LEU A 105 4.37 24.52 -15.41
N ARG A 106 3.59 24.91 -16.42
CA ARG A 106 3.38 24.09 -17.63
C ARG A 106 4.67 23.93 -18.44
N GLU A 107 5.48 24.98 -18.55
CA GLU A 107 6.79 24.93 -19.20
C GLU A 107 7.73 23.96 -18.46
N GLN A 108 7.83 24.06 -17.13
CA GLN A 108 8.68 23.15 -16.35
C GLN A 108 8.17 21.72 -16.36
N HIS A 109 6.86 21.50 -16.32
CA HIS A 109 6.27 20.16 -16.50
C HIS A 109 6.72 19.53 -17.82
N ASN A 110 6.68 20.30 -18.92
CA ASN A 110 7.13 19.83 -20.23
C ASN A 110 8.65 19.59 -20.26
N HIS A 111 9.44 20.43 -19.59
CA HIS A 111 10.88 20.19 -19.47
C HIS A 111 11.20 18.92 -18.68
N ILE A 112 10.44 18.58 -17.63
CA ILE A 112 10.62 17.33 -16.88
C ILE A 112 10.32 16.13 -17.78
N THR A 113 9.20 16.15 -18.52
CA THR A 113 8.77 15.02 -19.34
C THR A 113 9.64 14.79 -20.58
N THR A 114 10.30 15.83 -21.08
CA THR A 114 11.16 15.77 -22.27
C THR A 114 12.66 15.83 -21.95
N ALA A 115 13.04 15.89 -20.66
CA ALA A 115 14.43 16.00 -20.24
C ALA A 115 15.26 14.80 -20.71
N PRO A 116 16.39 15.00 -21.41
CA PRO A 116 17.27 13.91 -21.80
C PRO A 116 18.14 13.40 -20.64
N SER A 117 18.04 13.98 -19.43
CA SER A 117 18.79 13.56 -18.25
C SER A 117 18.06 13.85 -16.94
N VAL A 118 18.36 13.08 -15.89
CA VAL A 118 17.85 13.29 -14.53
C VAL A 118 18.25 14.67 -13.99
N PHE A 119 19.44 15.15 -14.34
CA PHE A 119 19.91 16.48 -13.94
C PHE A 119 18.99 17.59 -14.45
N GLN A 120 18.63 17.58 -15.74
CA GLN A 120 17.75 18.60 -16.32
C GLN A 120 16.32 18.50 -15.80
N ALA A 121 15.81 17.27 -15.60
CA ALA A 121 14.52 17.08 -14.94
C ALA A 121 14.52 17.64 -13.51
N SER A 122 15.59 17.40 -12.74
CA SER A 122 15.74 17.93 -11.37
C SER A 122 15.81 19.46 -11.35
N LEU A 123 16.49 20.07 -12.33
CA LEU A 123 16.56 21.52 -12.46
C LEU A 123 15.17 22.12 -12.74
N ALA A 124 14.44 21.58 -13.72
CA ALA A 124 13.09 22.03 -14.05
C ALA A 124 12.12 21.86 -12.86
N PHE A 125 12.24 20.75 -12.12
CA PHE A 125 11.49 20.53 -10.90
C PHE A 125 11.80 21.57 -9.82
N ASN A 126 13.09 21.83 -9.58
CA ASN A 126 13.52 22.83 -8.60
C ASN A 126 13.03 24.23 -8.94
N ASP A 127 13.04 24.59 -10.23
CA ASP A 127 12.54 25.87 -10.72
C ASP A 127 11.03 25.97 -10.51
N ALA A 128 10.26 24.92 -10.83
CA ALA A 128 8.82 24.86 -10.59
C ALA A 128 8.45 25.10 -9.12
N ILE A 129 9.06 24.35 -8.19
CA ILE A 129 8.82 24.49 -6.75
C ILE A 129 9.29 25.86 -6.24
N SER A 130 10.46 26.31 -6.69
CA SER A 130 11.03 27.62 -6.32
C SER A 130 10.15 28.79 -6.76
N GLU A 131 9.50 28.69 -7.91
CA GLU A 131 8.60 29.73 -8.41
C GLU A 131 7.29 29.78 -7.63
N ILE A 132 6.69 28.63 -7.32
CA ILE A 132 5.50 28.55 -6.45
C ILE A 132 5.79 29.17 -5.08
N CYS A 133 6.89 28.76 -4.44
CA CYS A 133 7.22 29.23 -3.09
C CYS A 133 7.42 30.76 -3.03
N ARG A 134 7.93 31.37 -4.13
CA ARG A 134 8.17 32.82 -4.24
C ARG A 134 6.95 33.63 -4.66
N GLN A 135 6.18 33.19 -5.65
CA GLN A 135 5.13 34.01 -6.28
C GLN A 135 3.72 33.77 -5.76
N LEU A 136 3.41 32.58 -5.23
CA LEU A 136 2.03 32.23 -4.91
C LEU A 136 1.48 32.97 -3.69
N GLY A 137 2.35 33.41 -2.77
CA GLY A 137 1.95 34.02 -1.50
C GLY A 137 1.36 33.04 -0.47
N ARG A 138 1.15 31.77 -0.83
CA ARG A 138 0.71 30.67 0.06
C ARG A 138 1.87 29.76 0.46
N ASN A 139 1.82 29.12 1.62
CA ASN A 139 2.77 28.10 2.04
C ASN A 139 2.43 26.78 1.34
N LEU A 140 3.38 26.18 0.63
CA LEU A 140 3.17 24.93 -0.08
C LEU A 140 3.37 23.73 0.86
N VAL A 141 2.38 22.83 0.91
CA VAL A 141 2.49 21.57 1.65
C VAL A 141 2.20 20.43 0.68
N LEU A 142 3.18 19.57 0.45
CA LEU A 142 3.03 18.41 -0.44
C LEU A 142 2.69 17.17 0.38
N LEU A 143 1.54 16.54 0.08
CA LEU A 143 1.06 15.33 0.75
C LEU A 143 1.38 14.12 -0.14
N LEU A 144 2.45 13.41 0.20
CA LEU A 144 2.96 12.25 -0.54
C LEU A 144 2.31 10.97 0.01
N ASP A 145 1.26 10.49 -0.64
CA ASP A 145 0.54 9.28 -0.27
C ASP A 145 1.16 8.03 -0.91
N GLU A 146 1.20 6.91 -0.19
CA GLU A 146 1.82 5.64 -0.62
C GLU A 146 3.27 5.84 -1.12
N PHE A 147 4.07 6.56 -0.32
CA PHE A 147 5.41 7.00 -0.72
C PHE A 147 6.49 5.92 -0.63
N ASP A 148 6.19 4.72 -0.09
CA ASP A 148 7.18 3.66 0.19
C ASP A 148 7.99 3.25 -1.06
N GLU A 149 7.33 2.92 -2.17
CA GLU A 149 8.00 2.45 -3.39
C GLU A 149 8.79 3.56 -4.08
N VAL A 150 8.24 4.77 -4.11
CA VAL A 150 8.94 5.93 -4.67
C VAL A 150 10.18 6.25 -3.83
N TYR A 151 10.05 6.30 -2.51
CA TYR A 151 11.18 6.56 -1.62
C TYR A 151 12.30 5.53 -1.80
N ALA A 152 11.98 4.25 -1.93
CA ALA A 152 12.95 3.19 -2.16
C ALA A 152 13.62 3.26 -3.55
N ALA A 153 12.93 3.81 -4.55
CA ALA A 153 13.44 3.93 -5.92
C ALA A 153 14.24 5.22 -6.18
N LEU A 154 14.08 6.25 -5.35
CA LEU A 154 14.80 7.51 -5.50
C LEU A 154 16.26 7.37 -5.04
N GLU A 155 17.18 7.81 -5.89
CA GLU A 155 18.60 7.94 -5.52
C GLU A 155 18.80 8.97 -4.40
N ASP A 156 19.80 8.77 -3.54
CA ASP A 156 20.13 9.67 -2.42
C ASP A 156 20.28 11.13 -2.85
N ARG A 157 20.89 11.37 -4.02
CA ARG A 157 21.04 12.71 -4.63
C ARG A 157 19.69 13.38 -4.89
N SER A 158 18.66 12.61 -5.25
CA SER A 158 17.31 13.12 -5.49
C SER A 158 16.60 13.44 -4.17
N LEU A 159 16.79 12.61 -3.13
CA LEU A 159 16.27 12.88 -1.78
C LEU A 159 16.95 14.11 -1.15
N LEU A 160 18.27 14.24 -1.30
CA LEU A 160 19.04 15.42 -0.90
C LEU A 160 18.54 16.68 -1.62
N ASN A 161 18.11 16.56 -2.88
CA ASN A 161 17.52 17.68 -3.60
C ASN A 161 16.19 18.15 -2.97
N LEU A 162 15.32 17.21 -2.56
CA LEU A 162 14.09 17.54 -1.82
C LEU A 162 14.39 18.17 -0.46
N ARG A 163 15.41 17.65 0.25
CA ARG A 163 15.91 18.23 1.50
C ARG A 163 16.38 19.67 1.30
N ALA A 164 17.20 19.91 0.27
CA ALA A 164 17.72 21.24 -0.04
C ALA A 164 16.60 22.24 -0.38
N LEU A 165 15.54 21.80 -1.09
CA LEU A 165 14.35 22.63 -1.31
C LEU A 165 13.67 23.01 0.01
N LYS A 166 13.49 22.05 0.92
CA LYS A 166 12.92 22.30 2.24
C LYS A 166 13.77 23.26 3.07
N ASP A 167 15.10 23.12 3.06
CA ASP A 167 16.00 24.00 3.81
C ASP A 167 16.04 25.42 3.22
N LYS A 168 15.94 25.54 1.89
CA LYS A 168 15.87 26.84 1.19
C LYS A 168 14.56 27.57 1.48
N TYR A 169 13.45 26.84 1.59
CA TYR A 169 12.12 27.41 1.71
C TYR A 169 11.46 27.25 3.08
N GLN A 170 12.11 26.65 4.08
CA GLN A 170 11.72 26.51 5.49
C GLN A 170 10.21 26.58 5.74
N ASN A 171 9.67 27.76 6.11
CA ASN A 171 8.26 27.94 6.50
C ASN A 171 7.28 28.02 5.32
N ARG A 172 7.79 28.04 4.09
CA ARG A 172 7.04 28.14 2.83
C ARG A 172 6.87 26.81 2.12
N LEU A 173 7.61 25.77 2.52
CA LEU A 173 7.53 24.42 1.96
C LEU A 173 7.53 23.39 3.10
N ALA A 174 6.58 22.48 3.12
CA ALA A 174 6.56 21.33 4.02
C ALA A 174 6.15 20.05 3.28
N TYR A 175 6.56 18.91 3.82
CA TYR A 175 6.20 17.59 3.32
C TYR A 175 5.39 16.84 4.37
N ILE A 176 4.31 16.20 3.92
CA ILE A 176 3.62 15.16 4.68
C ILE A 176 3.79 13.86 3.90
N THR A 177 4.31 12.81 4.53
CA THR A 177 4.45 11.49 3.89
C THR A 177 3.49 10.51 4.52
N ALA A 178 2.92 9.60 3.72
CA ALA A 178 2.19 8.44 4.20
C ALA A 178 2.87 7.16 3.73
N THR A 179 3.24 6.30 4.69
CA THR A 179 4.01 5.09 4.45
C THR A 179 3.51 3.90 5.27
N VAL A 180 4.01 2.70 4.99
CA VAL A 180 3.75 1.53 5.84
C VAL A 180 4.58 1.61 7.12
N ARG A 181 5.82 2.08 7.00
CA ARG A 181 6.81 2.18 8.07
C ARG A 181 7.47 3.57 8.09
N PRO A 182 7.96 4.04 9.25
CA PRO A 182 8.73 5.28 9.31
C PRO A 182 9.85 5.33 8.27
N LEU A 183 10.04 6.49 7.65
CA LEU A 183 11.16 6.71 6.75
C LEU A 183 12.49 6.54 7.50
N GLY A 184 13.47 5.93 6.84
CA GLY A 184 14.79 5.69 7.41
C GLY A 184 14.89 4.51 8.38
N GLU A 185 13.80 3.80 8.71
CA GLU A 185 13.84 2.67 9.67
C GLU A 185 14.77 1.54 9.22
N SER A 186 14.90 1.30 7.91
CA SER A 186 15.74 0.25 7.34
C SER A 186 17.17 0.69 6.98
N HIS A 187 17.54 1.94 7.23
CA HIS A 187 18.85 2.52 6.86
C HIS A 187 19.72 2.74 8.10
N LEU A 188 21.05 2.78 7.95
CA LEU A 188 21.90 3.14 9.08
C LEU A 188 21.67 4.63 9.45
N PRO A 189 21.81 5.01 10.73
CA PRO A 189 21.73 6.41 11.13
C PRO A 189 22.74 7.27 10.34
N GLY A 190 22.24 8.28 9.62
CA GLY A 190 23.04 9.18 8.78
C GLY A 190 23.06 8.86 7.28
N ASP A 191 22.46 7.74 6.84
CA ASP A 191 22.40 7.38 5.42
C ASP A 191 21.34 8.18 4.63
N ASN A 192 20.44 8.93 5.29
CA ASN A 192 19.35 9.63 4.61
C ASN A 192 18.90 10.94 5.30
N GLU A 193 19.54 12.06 4.95
CA GLU A 193 19.22 13.41 5.48
C GLU A 193 17.78 13.87 5.21
N PHE A 194 17.12 13.31 4.19
CA PHE A 194 15.72 13.62 3.91
C PHE A 194 14.78 12.99 4.94
N ALA A 195 15.04 11.75 5.37
CA ALA A 195 14.26 11.08 6.42
C ALA A 195 14.34 11.83 7.76
N GLU A 196 15.46 12.48 8.06
CA GLU A 196 15.65 13.27 9.29
C GLU A 196 14.66 14.44 9.41
N LEU A 197 14.11 14.95 8.30
CA LEU A 197 13.06 15.98 8.32
C LEU A 197 11.82 15.55 9.11
N PHE A 198 11.59 14.24 9.23
CA PHE A 198 10.38 13.68 9.80
C PHE A 198 10.60 13.08 11.20
N ALA A 199 11.85 12.99 11.67
CA ALA A 199 12.22 12.29 12.90
C ALA A 199 11.47 12.82 14.13
N THR A 200 11.25 14.14 14.21
CA THR A 200 10.51 14.77 15.33
C THR A 200 9.00 14.49 15.27
N HIS A 201 8.44 14.33 14.08
CA HIS A 201 7.00 14.22 13.85
C HIS A 201 6.66 12.98 13.03
N THR A 202 6.92 11.82 13.63
CA THR A 202 6.57 10.51 13.07
C THR A 202 5.32 9.98 13.79
N LEU A 203 4.17 10.09 13.13
CA LEU A 203 2.85 9.85 13.70
C LEU A 203 2.31 8.46 13.29
N PRO A 204 2.16 7.52 14.24
CA PRO A 204 1.54 6.23 13.95
C PRO A 204 0.04 6.39 13.69
N LEU A 205 -0.47 5.63 12.72
CA LEU A 205 -1.87 5.55 12.38
C LEU A 205 -2.40 4.13 12.59
N GLY A 206 -2.89 3.89 13.80
CA GLY A 206 -3.58 2.66 14.17
C GLY A 206 -5.07 2.66 13.81
N PRO A 207 -5.85 1.68 14.30
CA PRO A 207 -7.30 1.61 14.11
C PRO A 207 -8.06 2.89 14.50
N LEU A 208 -9.26 3.06 13.93
CA LEU A 208 -10.14 4.18 14.23
C LEU A 208 -10.71 4.07 15.65
N ALA A 209 -10.90 5.21 16.30
CA ALA A 209 -11.68 5.30 17.53
C ALA A 209 -13.14 4.87 17.27
N LEU A 210 -13.85 4.45 18.33
CA LEU A 210 -15.20 3.90 18.21
C LEU A 210 -16.18 4.84 17.49
N ALA A 211 -16.15 6.14 17.78
CA ALA A 211 -17.01 7.13 17.13
C ALA A 211 -16.75 7.24 15.62
N ASP A 212 -15.49 7.16 15.20
CA ASP A 212 -15.10 7.18 13.80
C ASP A 212 -15.48 5.87 13.10
N ALA A 213 -15.27 4.74 13.78
CA ALA A 213 -15.64 3.42 13.29
C ALA A 213 -17.17 3.31 13.06
N GLN A 214 -17.98 3.90 13.94
CA GLN A 214 -19.44 3.98 13.77
C GLN A 214 -19.83 4.79 12.54
N ARG A 215 -19.22 5.96 12.33
CA ARG A 215 -19.48 6.80 11.15
C ARG A 215 -19.08 6.11 9.84
N VAL A 216 -17.98 5.37 9.85
CA VAL A 216 -17.60 4.51 8.71
C VAL A 216 -18.68 3.44 8.49
N LEU A 217 -19.07 2.70 9.51
CA LEU A 217 -20.10 1.66 9.41
C LEU A 217 -21.40 2.22 8.82
N GLU A 218 -21.85 3.37 9.28
CA GLU A 218 -23.04 4.07 8.78
C GLU A 218 -22.90 4.47 7.30
N SER A 219 -21.75 5.03 6.90
CA SER A 219 -21.47 5.45 5.52
C SER A 219 -21.52 4.30 4.50
N PHE A 220 -21.28 3.06 4.97
CA PHE A 220 -21.36 1.86 4.15
C PHE A 220 -22.72 1.14 4.26
N GLY A 221 -23.76 1.83 4.74
CA GLY A 221 -25.12 1.31 4.82
C GLY A 221 -25.42 0.52 6.10
N GLY A 222 -24.49 0.51 7.07
CA GLY A 222 -24.63 -0.22 8.32
C GLY A 222 -25.79 0.25 9.20
N ALA A 223 -26.35 1.45 8.95
CA ALA A 223 -27.58 1.92 9.60
C ALA A 223 -28.79 1.00 9.35
N ASN A 224 -28.77 0.19 8.27
CA ASN A 224 -29.80 -0.78 7.95
C ASN A 224 -29.64 -2.13 8.68
N LEU A 225 -28.53 -2.32 9.41
CA LEU A 225 -28.27 -3.56 10.13
C LEU A 225 -28.94 -3.55 11.52
N PRO A 226 -29.39 -4.70 12.04
CA PRO A 226 -29.78 -4.85 13.43
C PRO A 226 -28.65 -4.41 14.38
N GLY A 227 -28.99 -3.84 15.54
CA GLY A 227 -28.00 -3.33 16.49
C GLY A 227 -26.95 -4.37 16.92
N GLU A 228 -27.35 -5.62 17.10
CA GLU A 228 -26.41 -6.73 17.39
C GLU A 228 -25.41 -6.97 16.26
N ALA A 229 -25.85 -6.86 15.00
CA ALA A 229 -24.96 -7.01 13.84
C ALA A 229 -24.00 -5.83 13.72
N GLN A 230 -24.45 -4.60 14.02
CA GLN A 230 -23.57 -3.43 14.06
C GLN A 230 -22.47 -3.60 15.13
N GLN A 231 -22.85 -4.04 16.34
CA GLN A 231 -21.91 -4.32 17.42
C GLN A 231 -20.94 -5.44 17.05
N ALA A 232 -21.42 -6.50 16.40
CA ALA A 232 -20.56 -7.58 15.91
C ALA A 232 -19.54 -7.08 14.88
N VAL A 233 -19.94 -6.23 13.93
CA VAL A 233 -19.01 -5.63 12.95
C VAL A 233 -17.96 -4.78 13.65
N LEU A 234 -18.34 -3.87 14.56
CA LEU A 234 -17.40 -3.00 15.28
C LEU A 234 -16.38 -3.81 16.08
N ARG A 235 -16.84 -4.85 16.77
CA ARG A 235 -16.00 -5.74 17.59
C ARG A 235 -15.07 -6.61 16.75
N LEU A 236 -15.57 -7.22 15.67
CA LEU A 236 -14.78 -8.02 14.75
C LEU A 236 -13.76 -7.18 13.98
N ALA A 237 -14.10 -5.95 13.59
CA ALA A 237 -13.20 -5.08 12.84
C ALA A 237 -12.17 -4.38 13.71
N GLY A 238 -12.47 -4.10 14.98
CA GLY A 238 -11.53 -3.46 15.90
C GLY A 238 -11.14 -2.03 15.50
N GLY A 239 -12.00 -1.32 14.75
CA GLY A 239 -11.71 0.01 14.23
C GLY A 239 -10.84 0.04 12.96
N HIS A 240 -10.36 -1.10 12.46
CA HIS A 240 -9.57 -1.11 11.22
C HIS A 240 -10.46 -0.84 10.00
N LEU A 241 -10.16 0.20 9.22
CA LEU A 241 -11.04 0.72 8.17
C LEU A 241 -11.37 -0.34 7.10
N GLY A 242 -10.37 -1.08 6.61
CA GLY A 242 -10.62 -2.13 5.62
C GLY A 242 -11.51 -3.26 6.14
N LEU A 243 -11.36 -3.61 7.42
CA LEU A 243 -12.17 -4.65 8.06
C LEU A 243 -13.59 -4.16 8.32
N LEU A 244 -13.75 -2.90 8.76
CA LEU A 244 -15.06 -2.26 8.94
C LEU A 244 -15.83 -2.28 7.62
N THR A 245 -15.22 -1.86 6.52
CA THR A 245 -15.87 -1.85 5.20
C THR A 245 -16.24 -3.26 4.75
N ALA A 246 -15.31 -4.22 4.82
CA ALA A 246 -15.55 -5.60 4.40
C ALA A 246 -16.66 -6.27 5.22
N LEU A 247 -16.61 -6.13 6.55
CA LEU A 247 -17.59 -6.74 7.47
C LEU A 247 -18.95 -6.05 7.41
N THR A 248 -19.02 -4.74 7.20
CA THR A 248 -20.31 -4.04 7.00
C THR A 248 -21.00 -4.57 5.75
N GLN A 249 -20.26 -4.71 4.64
CA GLN A 249 -20.80 -5.27 3.40
C GLN A 249 -21.19 -6.75 3.55
N ALA A 250 -20.40 -7.53 4.30
CA ALA A 250 -20.73 -8.91 4.62
C ALA A 250 -22.03 -9.01 5.44
N ALA A 251 -22.18 -8.16 6.45
CA ALA A 251 -23.37 -8.13 7.31
C ALA A 251 -24.63 -7.77 6.53
N LEU A 252 -24.55 -6.85 5.57
CA LEU A 252 -25.68 -6.49 4.71
C LEU A 252 -26.14 -7.66 3.82
N ARG A 253 -25.23 -8.57 3.44
CA ARG A 253 -25.57 -9.80 2.70
C ARG A 253 -26.08 -10.91 3.63
N SER A 254 -25.38 -11.14 4.72
CA SER A 254 -25.68 -12.20 5.70
C SER A 254 -25.09 -11.87 7.07
N PRO A 255 -25.91 -11.40 8.04
CA PRO A 255 -25.46 -11.04 9.37
C PRO A 255 -24.83 -12.19 10.17
N ALA A 256 -25.16 -13.44 9.84
CA ALA A 256 -24.76 -14.62 10.64
C ALA A 256 -23.36 -15.16 10.32
N ALA A 257 -22.75 -14.81 9.18
CA ALA A 257 -21.55 -15.49 8.65
C ALA A 257 -20.31 -14.59 8.47
N LEU A 258 -20.12 -13.61 9.37
CA LEU A 258 -19.11 -12.56 9.22
C LEU A 258 -17.65 -13.05 9.28
N THR A 259 -17.33 -13.99 10.18
CA THR A 259 -15.95 -14.51 10.35
C THR A 259 -15.49 -15.36 9.16
N GLY A 260 -16.44 -15.83 8.35
CA GLY A 260 -16.22 -16.61 7.14
C GLY A 260 -15.94 -15.78 5.89
N ASP A 261 -16.22 -14.47 5.93
CA ASP A 261 -16.28 -13.65 4.72
C ASP A 261 -14.91 -13.56 4.01
N PRO A 262 -14.85 -13.82 2.69
CA PRO A 262 -13.59 -13.84 1.95
C PRO A 262 -12.91 -12.46 1.88
N ASN A 263 -13.67 -11.37 1.86
CA ASN A 263 -13.09 -10.03 1.81
C ASN A 263 -12.50 -9.66 3.18
N ALA A 264 -13.22 -9.95 4.26
CA ALA A 264 -12.71 -9.72 5.61
C ALA A 264 -11.42 -10.54 5.89
N ARG A 265 -11.37 -11.78 5.39
CA ARG A 265 -10.15 -12.60 5.44
C ARG A 265 -9.00 -12.05 4.59
N ALA A 266 -9.29 -11.53 3.39
CA ALA A 266 -8.29 -10.90 2.54
C ALA A 266 -7.67 -9.68 3.22
N GLU A 267 -8.46 -8.89 3.94
CA GLU A 267 -7.96 -7.76 4.74
C GLU A 267 -7.05 -8.22 5.89
N CYS A 268 -7.41 -9.28 6.64
CA CYS A 268 -6.50 -9.86 7.63
C CYS A 268 -5.17 -10.34 7.00
N LEU A 269 -5.22 -10.94 5.81
CA LEU A 269 -4.03 -11.40 5.10
C LEU A 269 -3.13 -10.24 4.67
N LYS A 270 -3.70 -9.12 4.20
CA LYS A 270 -2.93 -7.91 3.87
C LYS A 270 -2.15 -7.40 5.07
N ILE A 271 -2.82 -7.27 6.22
CA ILE A 271 -2.19 -6.85 7.48
C ILE A 271 -1.04 -7.82 7.80
N TRP A 272 -1.30 -9.13 7.79
CA TRP A 272 -0.33 -10.17 8.11
C TRP A 272 0.93 -10.13 7.23
N ASN A 273 0.76 -9.97 5.92
CA ASN A 273 1.85 -9.97 4.96
C ASN A 273 2.76 -8.73 5.05
N GLN A 274 2.30 -7.65 5.69
CA GLN A 274 3.12 -6.45 5.96
C GLN A 274 3.88 -6.52 7.29
N LEU A 275 3.67 -7.58 8.08
CA LEU A 275 4.38 -7.80 9.33
C LEU A 275 5.72 -8.49 9.06
N ARG A 276 6.74 -8.07 9.82
CA ARG A 276 8.05 -8.72 9.81
C ARG A 276 7.96 -10.10 10.49
N PRO A 277 8.87 -11.03 10.18
CA PRO A 277 8.87 -12.36 10.78
C PRO A 277 8.81 -12.34 12.31
N GLU A 278 9.54 -11.43 12.96
CA GLU A 278 9.55 -11.29 14.40
C GLU A 278 8.23 -10.72 14.97
N GLU A 279 7.53 -9.85 14.23
CA GLU A 279 6.22 -9.31 14.64
C GLU A 279 5.13 -10.37 14.50
N GLN A 280 5.20 -11.19 13.44
CA GLN A 280 4.35 -12.37 13.28
C GLN A 280 4.58 -13.37 14.40
N ALA A 281 5.84 -13.62 14.78
CA ALA A 281 6.18 -14.51 15.89
C ALA A 281 5.65 -13.99 17.23
N ALA A 282 5.79 -12.69 17.50
CA ALA A 282 5.25 -12.05 18.69
C ALA A 282 3.71 -12.20 18.76
N LEU A 283 2.99 -11.92 17.66
CA LEU A 283 1.54 -12.11 17.62
C LEU A 283 1.12 -13.57 17.82
N LYS A 284 1.88 -14.52 17.27
CA LYS A 284 1.63 -15.96 17.49
C LYS A 284 1.81 -16.34 18.96
N SER A 285 2.91 -15.94 19.58
CA SER A 285 3.17 -16.19 21.01
C SER A 285 2.06 -15.61 21.88
N LEU A 286 1.58 -14.39 21.57
CA LEU A 286 0.46 -13.77 22.32
C LEU A 286 -0.83 -14.61 22.31
N VAL A 287 -1.08 -15.39 21.25
CA VAL A 287 -2.30 -16.22 21.16
C VAL A 287 -2.10 -17.69 21.56
N THR A 288 -0.86 -18.18 21.63
CA THR A 288 -0.52 -19.56 22.00
C THR A 288 -0.01 -19.69 23.43
N GLU A 289 0.79 -18.74 23.90
CA GLU A 289 1.53 -18.76 25.15
C GLU A 289 1.03 -17.63 26.06
N ALA A 290 -0.11 -17.87 26.72
CA ALA A 290 -0.67 -16.90 27.67
C ALA A 290 0.20 -16.68 28.94
N GLN A 291 1.28 -17.46 29.14
CA GLN A 291 2.03 -17.52 30.41
C GLN A 291 3.33 -16.71 30.44
N GLU A 292 4.06 -16.54 29.34
CA GLU A 292 5.36 -15.81 29.35
C GLU A 292 5.24 -14.32 29.03
N GLY A 293 4.12 -13.90 28.42
CA GLY A 293 3.89 -12.50 28.06
C GLY A 293 4.84 -12.01 26.95
N LEU A 294 4.41 -10.99 26.21
CA LEU A 294 5.27 -10.35 25.22
C LEU A 294 6.41 -9.61 25.91
N ASN A 295 7.62 -9.68 25.35
CA ASN A 295 8.70 -8.81 25.79
C ASN A 295 8.29 -7.32 25.57
N PRO A 296 8.81 -6.37 26.37
CA PRO A 296 8.36 -4.97 26.32
C PRO A 296 8.56 -4.32 24.94
N HIS A 297 9.64 -4.65 24.25
CA HIS A 297 9.97 -4.07 22.95
C HIS A 297 8.99 -4.52 21.85
N ASP A 298 8.64 -5.81 21.80
CA ASP A 298 7.65 -6.33 20.87
C ASP A 298 6.26 -5.79 21.17
N ARG A 299 5.92 -5.64 22.46
CA ARG A 299 4.66 -5.03 22.86
C ARG A 299 4.57 -3.58 22.37
N GLU A 300 5.59 -2.77 22.64
CA GLU A 300 5.65 -1.37 22.21
C GLU A 300 5.56 -1.27 20.69
N ARG A 301 6.35 -2.06 19.96
CA ARG A 301 6.32 -2.10 18.49
C ARG A 301 4.95 -2.45 17.92
N LEU A 302 4.30 -3.49 18.44
CA LEU A 302 2.97 -3.88 17.99
C LEU A 302 1.89 -2.85 18.38
N GLN A 303 2.06 -2.14 19.50
CA GLN A 303 1.19 -1.03 19.89
C GLN A 303 1.34 0.17 18.95
N ILE A 304 2.58 0.53 18.60
CA ILE A 304 2.88 1.61 17.63
C ILE A 304 2.25 1.31 16.26
N LEU A 305 2.28 0.05 15.80
CA LEU A 305 1.61 -0.37 14.56
C LEU A 305 0.07 -0.42 14.67
N GLY A 306 -0.48 -0.20 15.86
CA GLY A 306 -1.92 -0.29 16.13
C GLY A 306 -2.46 -1.73 16.09
N LEU A 307 -1.59 -2.73 16.25
CA LEU A 307 -1.97 -4.15 16.30
C LEU A 307 -2.45 -4.58 17.69
N LEU A 308 -2.02 -3.86 18.73
CA LEU A 308 -2.44 -4.07 20.11
C LEU A 308 -3.15 -2.83 20.66
N THR A 309 -4.18 -3.06 21.48
CA THR A 309 -4.80 -2.04 22.32
C THR A 309 -3.89 -1.66 23.49
N GLU A 310 -4.23 -0.60 24.22
CA GLU A 310 -3.52 -0.19 25.45
C GLU A 310 -3.44 -1.35 26.46
N ASP A 311 -4.53 -2.11 26.61
CA ASP A 311 -4.60 -3.31 27.45
C ASP A 311 -3.73 -4.49 26.95
N GLY A 312 -3.09 -4.38 25.79
CA GLY A 312 -2.26 -5.42 25.20
C GLY A 312 -3.03 -6.52 24.46
N ARG A 313 -4.30 -6.28 24.12
CA ARG A 313 -5.11 -7.22 23.33
C ARG A 313 -4.97 -6.92 21.85
N ILE A 314 -5.06 -7.93 20.99
CA ILE A 314 -5.12 -7.71 19.53
C ILE A 314 -6.31 -6.81 19.20
N PHE A 315 -6.10 -5.79 18.38
CA PHE A 315 -7.08 -4.73 18.10
C PHE A 315 -8.44 -5.25 17.61
N SER A 316 -8.45 -6.39 16.90
CA SER A 316 -9.61 -6.99 16.23
C SER A 316 -9.80 -8.44 16.67
N GLU A 317 -11.04 -8.82 17.01
CA GLU A 317 -11.37 -10.22 17.30
C GLU A 317 -11.22 -11.12 16.07
N LEU A 318 -11.57 -10.62 14.88
CA LEU A 318 -11.38 -11.38 13.64
C LEU A 318 -9.91 -11.62 13.35
N PHE A 319 -9.07 -10.59 13.52
CA PHE A 319 -7.64 -10.71 13.33
C PHE A 319 -7.01 -11.63 14.39
N ALA A 320 -7.45 -11.57 15.65
CA ALA A 320 -7.01 -12.51 16.68
C ALA A 320 -7.35 -13.97 16.31
N PHE A 321 -8.54 -14.23 15.77
CA PHE A 321 -8.90 -15.56 15.24
C PHE A 321 -8.02 -15.97 14.06
N PHE A 322 -7.74 -15.04 13.14
CA PHE A 322 -6.82 -15.26 12.03
C PHE A 322 -5.42 -15.64 12.53
N VAL A 323 -4.84 -14.91 13.49
CA VAL A 323 -3.52 -15.19 14.06
C VAL A 323 -3.50 -16.55 14.76
N ARG A 324 -4.55 -16.91 15.52
CA ARG A 324 -4.68 -18.26 16.12
C ARG A 324 -4.65 -19.35 15.06
N ARG A 325 -5.32 -19.15 13.93
CA ARG A 325 -5.29 -20.11 12.82
C ARG A 325 -3.89 -20.20 12.19
N GLN A 326 -3.16 -19.08 12.08
CA GLN A 326 -1.77 -19.07 11.60
C GLN A 326 -0.78 -19.71 12.59
N ALA A 327 -1.09 -19.70 13.88
CA ALA A 327 -0.28 -20.34 14.93
C ALA A 327 -0.59 -21.85 15.08
N ALA A 328 -1.87 -22.23 14.92
CA ALA A 328 -2.33 -23.61 14.99
C ALA A 328 -2.12 -24.39 13.69
N ALA A 329 -1.93 -23.71 12.56
CA ALA A 329 -1.35 -24.33 11.38
C ALA A 329 0.00 -24.92 11.82
N PRO A 330 0.24 -26.23 11.64
CA PRO A 330 1.54 -26.79 11.97
C PRO A 330 2.60 -25.93 11.29
N ALA A 331 3.71 -25.67 11.98
CA ALA A 331 4.91 -25.10 11.39
C ALA A 331 5.46 -26.09 10.35
N GLN A 332 4.69 -26.34 9.29
CA GLN A 332 5.12 -26.97 8.08
C GLN A 332 5.49 -25.80 7.18
N SER A 333 6.81 -25.60 7.09
CA SER A 333 7.43 -25.01 5.92
C SER A 333 6.95 -25.75 4.67
N THR A 334 5.75 -25.45 4.15
CA THR A 334 5.39 -25.86 2.80
C THR A 334 5.99 -24.83 1.87
N ILE A 335 7.32 -24.89 1.74
CA ILE A 335 8.00 -24.35 0.58
C ILE A 335 7.40 -25.07 -0.63
N GLY A 336 6.88 -24.33 -1.61
CA GLY A 336 6.23 -24.87 -2.80
C GLY A 336 4.75 -24.52 -2.96
N VAL A 337 4.16 -25.05 -4.03
CA VAL A 337 2.79 -24.72 -4.46
C VAL A 337 1.80 -25.78 -3.99
N ARG A 338 0.74 -25.35 -3.29
CA ARG A 338 -0.37 -26.17 -2.81
C ARG A 338 -1.67 -25.77 -3.52
N VAL A 339 -2.45 -26.74 -3.95
CA VAL A 339 -3.82 -26.52 -4.46
C VAL A 339 -4.79 -27.31 -3.57
N ASP A 340 -5.84 -26.64 -3.11
CA ASP A 340 -6.97 -27.25 -2.40
C ASP A 340 -8.13 -27.32 -3.40
N GLU A 341 -8.32 -28.52 -3.97
CA GLU A 341 -9.29 -28.71 -5.05
C GLU A 341 -10.74 -28.55 -4.58
N ASP A 342 -11.02 -28.86 -3.31
CA ASP A 342 -12.36 -28.75 -2.72
C ASP A 342 -12.73 -27.29 -2.46
N ALA A 343 -11.77 -26.48 -2.02
CA ALA A 343 -11.95 -25.05 -1.78
C ALA A 343 -11.75 -24.18 -3.04
N GLY A 344 -11.11 -24.71 -4.09
CA GLY A 344 -10.72 -23.93 -5.26
C GLY A 344 -9.59 -22.94 -4.99
N GLU A 345 -8.74 -23.23 -4.01
CA GLU A 345 -7.76 -22.29 -3.47
C GLU A 345 -6.33 -22.73 -3.78
N VAL A 346 -5.42 -21.76 -3.93
CA VAL A 346 -4.00 -22.02 -4.23
C VAL A 346 -3.12 -21.26 -3.23
N TRP A 347 -2.04 -21.89 -2.77
CA TRP A 347 -1.02 -21.28 -1.91
C TRP A 347 0.36 -21.50 -2.51
N VAL A 348 1.26 -20.54 -2.30
CA VAL A 348 2.68 -20.61 -2.62
C VAL A 348 3.44 -20.22 -1.37
N ASP A 349 4.36 -21.07 -0.91
CA ASP A 349 5.16 -20.82 0.30
C ASP A 349 4.33 -20.50 1.55
N GLY A 350 3.16 -21.13 1.65
CA GLY A 350 2.19 -20.88 2.72
C GLY A 350 1.34 -19.62 2.54
N ILE A 351 1.61 -18.79 1.52
CA ILE A 351 0.86 -17.57 1.19
C ILE A 351 -0.26 -17.92 0.21
N LYS A 352 -1.50 -17.56 0.53
CA LYS A 352 -2.64 -17.78 -0.36
C LYS A 352 -2.55 -16.85 -1.58
N VAL A 353 -2.63 -17.43 -2.78
CA VAL A 353 -2.60 -16.74 -4.06
C VAL A 353 -3.90 -15.96 -4.26
N THR A 354 -3.82 -14.82 -4.96
CA THR A 354 -5.00 -14.07 -5.39
C THR A 354 -5.93 -14.94 -6.23
N VAL A 355 -7.23 -14.64 -6.24
CA VAL A 355 -8.21 -15.48 -6.93
C VAL A 355 -7.80 -15.67 -8.40
N LEU A 356 -7.62 -16.94 -8.77
CA LEU A 356 -7.33 -17.34 -10.14
C LEU A 356 -8.64 -17.25 -10.95
N THR A 357 -8.55 -16.77 -12.18
CA THR A 357 -9.64 -16.91 -13.15
C THR A 357 -9.83 -18.40 -13.47
N ASP A 358 -10.98 -18.78 -14.04
CA ASP A 358 -11.27 -20.19 -14.35
C ASP A 358 -10.17 -20.85 -15.21
N LEU A 359 -9.65 -20.15 -16.22
CA LEU A 359 -8.56 -20.66 -17.08
C LEU A 359 -7.23 -20.78 -16.33
N GLU A 360 -6.90 -19.81 -15.47
CA GLU A 360 -5.68 -19.86 -14.65
C GLU A 360 -5.76 -21.00 -13.62
N TYR A 361 -6.93 -21.22 -13.03
CA TYR A 361 -7.15 -22.29 -12.08
C TYR A 361 -7.06 -23.66 -12.75
N ARG A 362 -7.67 -23.85 -13.93
CA ARG A 362 -7.54 -25.09 -14.71
C ARG A 362 -6.08 -25.39 -15.07
N LEU A 363 -5.34 -24.37 -15.51
CA LEU A 363 -3.91 -24.51 -15.81
C LEU A 363 -3.11 -24.90 -14.55
N MET A 364 -3.34 -24.19 -13.44
CA MET A 364 -2.69 -24.47 -12.16
C MET A 364 -2.99 -25.89 -11.67
N ARG A 365 -4.25 -26.34 -11.76
CA ARG A 365 -4.67 -27.68 -11.39
C ARG A 365 -3.99 -28.76 -12.24
N LEU A 366 -3.98 -28.61 -13.56
CA LEU A 366 -3.28 -29.53 -14.48
C LEU A 366 -1.80 -29.67 -14.10
N LEU A 367 -1.13 -28.55 -13.88
CA LEU A 367 0.28 -28.49 -13.52
C LEU A 367 0.54 -29.09 -12.14
N HIS A 368 -0.34 -28.84 -11.17
CA HIS A 368 -0.23 -29.36 -9.81
C HIS A 368 -0.44 -30.88 -9.73
N GLN A 369 -1.32 -31.44 -10.57
CA GLN A 369 -1.50 -32.89 -10.70
C GLN A 369 -0.29 -33.58 -11.35
N ARG A 370 0.62 -32.81 -11.95
CA ARG A 370 1.81 -33.28 -12.65
C ARG A 370 3.08 -32.60 -12.13
N PRO A 371 3.37 -32.69 -10.81
CA PRO A 371 4.52 -32.02 -10.23
C PRO A 371 5.81 -32.57 -10.86
N ASP A 372 6.74 -31.66 -11.10
CA ASP A 372 8.05 -31.90 -11.70
C ASP A 372 8.08 -32.49 -13.12
N ARG A 373 6.92 -32.65 -13.76
CA ARG A 373 6.80 -33.24 -15.10
C ARG A 373 6.53 -32.17 -16.15
N LEU A 374 7.00 -32.43 -17.36
CA LEU A 374 6.69 -31.61 -18.52
C LEU A 374 5.20 -31.75 -18.87
N THR A 375 4.54 -30.61 -19.04
CA THR A 375 3.21 -30.47 -19.59
C THR A 375 3.33 -29.79 -20.95
N THR A 376 2.99 -30.50 -22.02
CA THR A 376 3.12 -29.99 -23.40
C THR A 376 2.04 -28.95 -23.69
N LYS A 377 2.24 -28.16 -24.75
CA LYS A 377 1.26 -27.15 -25.16
C LYS A 377 -0.09 -27.78 -25.49
N ASP A 378 -0.11 -28.89 -26.22
CA ASP A 378 -1.34 -29.63 -26.56
C ASP A 378 -2.12 -30.08 -25.31
N MET A 379 -1.42 -30.58 -24.29
CA MET A 379 -2.03 -30.98 -23.01
C MET A 379 -2.66 -29.78 -22.28
N ILE A 380 -2.02 -28.60 -22.38
CA ILE A 380 -2.56 -27.37 -21.80
C ILE A 380 -3.82 -26.95 -22.56
N VAL A 381 -3.80 -27.02 -23.89
CA VAL A 381 -4.97 -26.68 -24.72
C VAL A 381 -6.17 -27.56 -24.36
N GLU A 382 -5.95 -28.87 -24.34
CA GLU A 382 -6.98 -29.87 -24.04
C GLU A 382 -7.59 -29.69 -22.65
N ALA A 383 -6.77 -29.48 -21.62
CA ALA A 383 -7.25 -29.39 -20.24
C ALA A 383 -7.85 -28.02 -19.87
N VAL A 384 -7.40 -26.94 -20.48
CA VAL A 384 -7.84 -25.58 -20.14
C VAL A 384 -9.04 -25.15 -21.00
N TRP A 385 -8.98 -25.38 -22.32
CA TRP A 385 -10.00 -24.94 -23.27
C TRP A 385 -10.87 -26.07 -23.83
N GLY A 386 -10.38 -27.32 -23.85
CA GLY A 386 -11.09 -28.49 -24.40
C GLY A 386 -10.44 -29.04 -25.67
N GLY A 387 -10.67 -30.33 -25.96
CA GLY A 387 -10.04 -31.03 -27.09
C GLY A 387 -10.39 -30.45 -28.47
N GLU A 388 -11.58 -29.85 -28.62
CA GLU A 388 -12.01 -29.19 -29.86
C GLU A 388 -11.28 -27.87 -30.20
N TYR A 389 -10.36 -27.45 -29.33
CA TYR A 389 -9.55 -26.24 -29.46
C TYR A 389 -8.08 -26.50 -29.81
N LEU A 390 -7.66 -27.77 -29.99
CA LEU A 390 -6.28 -28.14 -30.33
C LEU A 390 -5.70 -27.36 -31.51
N ASP A 391 -6.46 -27.20 -32.60
CA ASP A 391 -6.03 -26.47 -33.80
C ASP A 391 -6.41 -24.96 -33.80
N LYS A 392 -7.01 -24.46 -32.71
CA LYS A 392 -7.60 -23.11 -32.62
C LYS A 392 -6.92 -22.20 -31.60
N VAL A 393 -6.09 -22.76 -30.73
CA VAL A 393 -5.34 -22.00 -29.72
C VAL A 393 -3.88 -21.95 -30.16
N ASP A 394 -3.39 -20.74 -30.39
CA ASP A 394 -2.01 -20.48 -30.73
C ASP A 394 -1.11 -20.41 -29.49
N ASP A 395 0.20 -20.59 -29.71
CA ASP A 395 1.21 -20.54 -28.67
C ASP A 395 1.18 -19.24 -27.85
N ALA A 396 0.85 -18.11 -28.51
CA ALA A 396 0.76 -16.79 -27.90
C ALA A 396 -0.33 -16.72 -26.80
N ARG A 397 -1.46 -17.41 -26.97
CA ARG A 397 -2.51 -17.47 -25.93
C ARG A 397 -2.06 -18.26 -24.71
N ILE A 398 -1.32 -19.36 -24.91
CA ILE A 398 -0.77 -20.16 -23.82
C ILE A 398 0.26 -19.33 -23.05
N GLU A 399 1.16 -18.64 -23.75
CA GLU A 399 2.16 -17.75 -23.15
C GLU A 399 1.52 -16.63 -22.33
N LYS A 400 0.46 -16.00 -22.85
CA LYS A 400 -0.30 -14.97 -22.12
C LYS A 400 -0.97 -15.51 -20.86
N LEU A 401 -1.54 -16.72 -20.91
CA LEU A 401 -2.14 -17.37 -19.75
C LEU A 401 -1.07 -17.70 -18.69
N VAL A 402 0.07 -18.25 -19.11
CA VAL A 402 1.19 -18.55 -18.20
C VAL A 402 1.77 -17.27 -17.59
N SER A 403 1.92 -16.21 -18.37
CA SER A 403 2.38 -14.90 -17.88
C SER A 403 1.46 -14.36 -16.78
N ARG A 404 0.15 -14.43 -16.98
CA ARG A 404 -0.84 -14.00 -15.96
C ARG A 404 -0.81 -14.88 -14.71
N LEU A 405 -0.65 -16.20 -14.88
CA LEU A 405 -0.53 -17.11 -13.75
C LEU A 405 0.75 -16.83 -12.95
N ARG A 406 1.89 -16.61 -13.61
CA ARG A 406 3.16 -16.22 -12.96
C ARG A 406 3.05 -14.93 -12.17
N ALA A 407 2.35 -13.92 -12.71
CA ALA A 407 2.09 -12.67 -12.00
C ALA A 407 1.35 -12.87 -10.66
N LYS A 408 0.72 -14.02 -10.45
CA LYS A 408 -0.01 -14.36 -9.22
C LYS A 408 0.75 -15.33 -8.30
N ILE A 409 1.53 -16.26 -8.86
CA ILE A 409 2.18 -17.35 -8.11
C ILE A 409 3.68 -17.18 -7.93
N GLU A 410 4.33 -16.31 -8.71
CA GLU A 410 5.78 -16.09 -8.62
C GLU A 410 6.09 -14.82 -7.83
N PRO A 411 7.17 -14.81 -7.03
CA PRO A 411 7.69 -13.59 -6.45
C PRO A 411 8.25 -12.63 -7.51
N ASP A 412 8.86 -13.15 -8.57
CA ASP A 412 9.27 -12.41 -9.76
C ASP A 412 8.84 -13.18 -11.03
N PRO A 413 7.85 -12.66 -11.79
CA PRO A 413 7.38 -13.31 -13.03
C PRO A 413 8.43 -13.42 -14.14
N ALA A 414 9.45 -12.55 -14.15
CA ALA A 414 10.55 -12.57 -15.11
C ALA A 414 11.61 -13.64 -14.76
N ARG A 415 11.71 -14.01 -13.47
CA ARG A 415 12.60 -15.06 -12.95
C ARG A 415 11.78 -16.15 -12.22
N PRO A 416 10.97 -16.94 -12.95
CA PRO A 416 10.05 -17.88 -12.34
C PRO A 416 10.77 -19.01 -11.60
N ARG A 417 10.39 -19.26 -10.34
CA ARG A 417 10.96 -20.29 -9.48
C ARG A 417 10.09 -21.56 -9.45
N TYR A 418 8.79 -21.42 -9.72
CA TYR A 418 7.82 -22.52 -9.64
C TYR A 418 7.36 -22.98 -11.03
N LEU A 419 6.87 -22.09 -11.88
CA LEU A 419 6.35 -22.38 -13.20
C LEU A 419 7.41 -22.12 -14.27
N LEU A 420 8.16 -23.16 -14.63
CA LEU A 420 9.32 -23.10 -15.51
C LEU A 420 8.94 -23.31 -16.97
N THR A 421 9.56 -22.54 -17.87
CA THR A 421 9.43 -22.75 -19.33
C THR A 421 10.46 -23.75 -19.81
N GLN A 422 10.00 -24.79 -20.52
CA GLN A 422 10.85 -25.70 -21.29
C GLN A 422 10.74 -25.30 -22.77
N ARG A 423 11.72 -24.52 -23.25
CA ARG A 423 11.70 -23.90 -24.59
C ARG A 423 11.39 -24.95 -25.68
N GLY A 424 10.42 -24.64 -26.54
CA GLY A 424 9.98 -25.52 -27.63
C GLY A 424 9.18 -26.76 -27.21
N ARG A 425 8.93 -26.99 -25.91
CA ARG A 425 8.29 -28.22 -25.41
C ARG A 425 7.07 -27.98 -24.53
N GLY A 426 7.07 -26.94 -23.69
CA GLY A 426 5.94 -26.61 -22.82
C GLY A 426 6.37 -26.05 -21.47
N TYR A 427 5.64 -26.42 -20.41
CA TYR A 427 5.80 -25.86 -19.07
C TYR A 427 5.89 -26.94 -18.00
N LYS A 428 6.53 -26.62 -16.88
CA LYS A 428 6.73 -27.52 -15.76
C LYS A 428 6.50 -26.76 -14.45
N LEU A 429 5.71 -27.33 -13.55
CA LEU A 429 5.60 -26.84 -12.18
C LEU A 429 6.61 -27.59 -11.30
N SER A 430 7.51 -26.86 -10.68
CA SER A 430 8.51 -27.38 -9.76
C SER A 430 7.91 -27.57 -8.38
N SER A 431 8.12 -28.74 -7.77
CA SER A 431 7.65 -29.01 -6.40
C SER A 431 8.45 -28.24 -5.34
N ARG A 432 9.63 -27.73 -5.71
CA ARG A 432 10.50 -26.87 -4.91
C ARG A 432 10.96 -25.66 -5.72
N PRO A 433 11.18 -24.49 -5.11
CA PRO A 433 11.67 -23.34 -5.84
C PRO A 433 13.05 -23.66 -6.44
N VAL A 434 13.23 -23.33 -7.70
CA VAL A 434 14.55 -23.37 -8.32
C VAL A 434 15.37 -22.19 -7.78
N GLU A 435 16.59 -22.48 -7.34
CA GLU A 435 17.60 -21.46 -7.02
C GLU A 435 18.40 -21.17 -8.27
N PHE A 436 18.37 -19.92 -8.72
CA PHE A 436 19.29 -19.45 -9.75
C PHE A 436 20.62 -19.17 -9.06
N LYS A 437 21.67 -19.92 -9.41
CA LYS A 437 23.03 -19.52 -9.01
C LYS A 437 23.38 -18.26 -9.80
N GLU A 438 23.71 -17.19 -9.10
CA GLU A 438 24.42 -16.07 -9.70
C GLU A 438 25.74 -16.64 -10.24
N GLU A 439 25.90 -16.62 -11.56
CA GLU A 439 27.21 -16.85 -12.15
C GLU A 439 28.10 -15.71 -11.66
N GLU A 440 29.09 -16.04 -10.82
CA GLU A 440 30.20 -15.16 -10.52
C GLU A 440 30.75 -14.64 -11.84
N GLU A 441 30.54 -13.34 -12.09
CA GLU A 441 31.28 -12.58 -13.09
C GLU A 441 32.77 -12.77 -12.79
N THR A 442 33.37 -13.73 -13.49
CA THR A 442 34.81 -13.84 -13.56
C THR A 442 35.25 -12.77 -14.55
N ILE A 443 35.81 -11.69 -13.99
CA ILE A 443 36.61 -10.58 -14.57
C ILE A 443 36.86 -10.64 -16.08
#